data_AF-A0AAQ4CVN0-F1
#
_entry.id   AF-A0AAQ4CVN0-F1
#
_cell.length_a   1.000
_cell.length_b   1.000
_cell.length_c   1.000
_cell.angle_alpha   90.00
_cell.angle_beta   90.00
_cell.angle_gamma   90.00
#
_symmetry.space_group_name_H-M   'P 1'
#
loop_
_entity.id
_entity.type
_entity.pdbx_description
1 polymer ?
#
loop_
_entity_poly.entity_id
_entity_poly.type
_entity_poly.pdbx_seq_one_letter_code
_entity_poly.pdbx_strand_id
1 'polypeptide(L)' 'MLSSTVIIAAHKRKEFLRDAIKSVLNNSLKPTEIIVVKDFKDTKIDSFLDEECGQQFC' A
#
# COMPACT_ATOMS: atom_id res chain seq x y z
N MET A 1 3.47 6.07 21.64
CA MET A 1 2.96 5.46 20.39
C MET A 1 4.13 4.81 19.70
N LEU A 2 3.97 3.57 19.21
CA LEU A 2 4.98 2.93 18.37
C LEU A 2 4.82 3.47 16.95
N SER A 3 5.87 4.08 16.41
CA SER A 3 5.92 4.51 15.02
C SER A 3 6.52 3.39 14.19
N SER A 4 5.75 2.88 13.24
CA SER A 4 6.20 1.86 12.29
C SER A 4 5.89 2.30 10.87
N THR A 5 6.91 2.20 10.02
CA THR A 5 6.80 2.39 8.58
C THR A 5 6.84 1.02 7.91
N VAL A 6 5.90 0.76 7.01
CA VAL A 6 5.85 -0.46 6.20
C VAL A 6 6.20 -0.09 4.77
N ILE A 7 7.05 -0.88 4.11
CA ILE A 7 7.40 -0.66 2.70
C ILE A 7 6.91 -1.87 1.91
N ILE A 8 6.02 -1.66 0.94
CA ILE A 8 5.48 -2.70 0.07
C ILE A 8 6.06 -2.51 -1.33
N ALA A 9 7.02 -3.37 -1.70
CA ALA A 9 7.60 -3.39 -3.04
C ALA A 9 6.92 -4.45 -3.91
N ALA A 10 6.43 -4.05 -5.08
CA ALA A 10 5.76 -4.94 -6.02
C ALA A 10 6.38 -4.87 -7.41
N HIS A 11 6.95 -5.99 -7.86
CA HIS A 11 7.47 -6.19 -9.21
C HIS A 11 6.65 -7.25 -9.94
N LYS A 12 6.01 -6.91 -11.06
CA LYS A 12 5.18 -7.84 -11.88
C LYS A 12 4.09 -8.62 -11.11
N ARG A 13 3.71 -8.18 -9.91
CA ARG A 13 2.79 -8.87 -8.98
C ARG A 13 1.55 -8.03 -8.68
N LYS A 14 1.02 -7.38 -9.71
CA LYS A 14 -0.10 -6.42 -9.60
C LYS A 14 -1.34 -7.01 -8.94
N GLU A 15 -1.65 -8.28 -9.22
CA GLU A 15 -2.85 -8.95 -8.72
C GLU A 15 -2.84 -9.16 -7.20
N PHE A 16 -1.66 -9.26 -6.58
CA PHE A 16 -1.52 -9.47 -5.13
C PHE A 16 -1.34 -8.18 -4.33
N LEU A 17 -0.99 -7.08 -5.00
CA LEU A 17 -0.66 -5.82 -4.32
C LEU A 17 -1.84 -5.30 -3.50
N ARG A 18 -3.06 -5.42 -4.02
CA ARG A 18 -4.28 -4.99 -3.31
C ARG A 18 -4.50 -5.76 -2.01
N ASP A 19 -4.32 -7.07 -2.04
CA ASP A 19 -4.53 -7.92 -0.86
C ASP A 19 -3.44 -7.68 0.19
N ALA A 20 -2.20 -7.45 -0.24
CA ALA A 20 -1.11 -7.06 0.64
C ALA A 20 -1.40 -5.74 1.36
N ILE A 21 -1.85 -4.70 0.64
CA ILE A 21 -2.21 -3.40 1.22
C ILE A 21 -3.35 -3.57 2.23
N LYS A 22 -4.43 -4.28 1.86
CA LYS A 22 -5.56 -4.55 2.76
C LYS A 22 -5.13 -5.30 4.02
N SER A 23 -4.21 -6.25 3.90
CA SER A 23 -3.67 -7.00 5.04
C SER A 23 -2.97 -6.08 6.04
N VAL A 24 -2.19 -5.11 5.54
CA VAL A 24 -1.50 -4.13 6.38
C VAL A 24 -2.47 -3.13 7.01
N LEU A 25 -3.43 -2.61 6.24
CA LEU A 25 -4.44 -1.67 6.74
C LEU A 25 -5.35 -2.27 7.82
N ASN A 26 -5.67 -3.56 7.71
CA ASN A 26 -6.52 -4.28 8.66
C ASN A 26 -5.74 -4.90 9.84
N ASN A 27 -4.45 -4.63 9.96
CA ASN A 27 -3.64 -5.19 11.03
C ASN A 27 -4.01 -4.56 12.40
N SER A 28 -3.94 -5.37 13.47
CA SER A 28 -4.17 -4.90 14.84
C SER A 28 -3.20 -3.79 15.26
N LEU A 29 -1.98 -3.80 14.71
CA LEU A 29 -1.02 -2.71 14.84
C LEU A 29 -1.05 -1.87 13.57
N LYS A 30 -1.78 -0.75 13.62
CA LYS A 30 -1.83 0.18 12.49
C LYS A 30 -0.48 0.87 12.32
N PRO A 31 0.18 0.73 11.17
CA PRO A 31 1.40 1.47 10.90
C PRO A 31 1.11 2.96 10.80
N THR A 32 2.16 3.76 11.03
CA THR A 32 2.09 5.22 10.87
C THR A 32 2.19 5.63 9.40
N GLU A 33 2.88 4.81 8.59
CA GLU A 33 3.23 5.08 7.20
C GLU A 33 3.35 3.74 6.43
N ILE A 34 2.86 3.64 5.19
CA ILE A 34 2.92 2.49 4.27
C ILE A 34 3.38 2.91 2.85
N ILE A 35 4.69 2.95 2.61
CA ILE A 35 5.22 3.35 1.30
C ILE A 35 5.06 2.22 0.28
N VAL A 36 4.34 2.47 -0.82
CA VAL A 36 4.15 1.49 -1.90
C VAL A 36 5.06 1.80 -3.09
N VAL A 37 5.99 0.89 -3.39
CA VAL A 37 6.91 0.99 -4.53
C VAL A 37 6.52 -0.03 -5.58
N LYS A 38 6.14 0.45 -6.77
CA LYS A 38 5.76 -0.41 -7.91
C LYS A 38 6.40 0.06 -9.20
N ASP A 39 6.70 -0.89 -10.08
CA ASP A 39 7.31 -0.63 -11.39
C ASP A 39 6.35 -0.84 -12.57
N PHE A 40 5.05 -0.73 -12.31
CA PHE A 40 4.00 -0.88 -13.31
C PHE A 40 2.94 0.22 -13.16
N LYS A 41 2.29 0.55 -14.29
CA LYS A 41 1.10 1.40 -14.32
C LYS A 41 -0.14 0.52 -14.34
N ASP A 42 -1.07 0.78 -13.44
CA ASP A 42 -2.35 0.08 -13.40
C ASP A 42 -3.38 1.01 -12.77
N THR A 43 -4.27 1.55 -13.61
CA THR A 43 -5.21 2.60 -13.19
C THR A 43 -6.12 2.15 -12.07
N LYS A 44 -6.46 0.86 -11.98
CA LYS A 44 -7.30 0.35 -10.89
C LYS A 44 -6.56 0.34 -9.56
N ILE A 45 -5.28 0.00 -9.58
CA ILE A 45 -4.42 0.02 -8.39
C ILE A 45 -4.10 1.46 -8.00
N ASP A 46 -3.83 2.32 -8.99
CA ASP A 46 -3.54 3.73 -8.76
C ASP A 46 -4.74 4.44 -8.09
N SER A 47 -5.95 4.26 -8.62
CA SER A 47 -7.17 4.80 -7.98
C SER A 47 -7.44 4.20 -6.61
N PHE A 48 -7.20 2.90 -6.42
CA PHE A 48 -7.34 2.25 -5.11
C PHE A 48 -6.37 2.83 -4.08
N LEU A 49 -5.13 3.12 -4.46
CA LEU A 49 -4.15 3.78 -3.59
C LEU A 49 -4.58 5.21 -3.26
N ASP A 50 -5.11 5.97 -4.22
CA ASP A 50 -5.58 7.33 -3.98
C ASP A 50 -6.78 7.37 -3.00
N GLU A 51 -7.69 6.40 -3.10
CA GLU A 51 -8.87 6.28 -2.24
C GLU A 51 -8.50 5.89 -0.79
N GLU A 52 -7.57 4.96 -0.60
CA GLU A 52 -7.25 4.39 0.72
C GLU A 52 -6.09 5.09 1.43
N CYS A 53 -5.15 5.67 0.68
CA CYS A 53 -3.93 6.28 1.22
C CYS A 53 -3.90 7.81 1.15
N GLY A 54 -4.63 8.43 0.22
CA GLY A 54 -4.36 9.82 -0.17
C GLY A 54 -3.03 9.91 -0.94
N GLN A 55 -2.98 10.81 -1.92
CA GLN A 55 -1.91 10.89 -2.92
C GLN A 55 -0.48 10.61 -2.39
N GLN A 56 0.15 9.62 -3.01
CA GLN A 56 1.59 9.32 -3.02
C GLN A 56 2.26 8.91 -1.69
N PHE A 57 1.61 9.12 -0.54
CA PHE A 57 2.09 8.69 0.76
C PHE A 57 0.93 8.07 1.54
N CYS A 58 0.77 6.77 1.36
CA CYS A 58 0.82 5.98 2.57
C CYS A 58 2.31 5.92 2.94
#